data_AF-A0A359MX89-F1
#
_entry.id   AF-A0A359MX89-F1
#
_cell.length_a   1.000
_cell.length_b   1.000
_cell.length_c   1.000
_cell.angle_alpha   90.00
_cell.angle_beta   90.00
_cell.angle_gamma   90.00
#
_symmetry.space_group_name_H-M   'P 1'
#
loop_
_entity.id
_entity.type
_entity.pdbx_description
1 polymer ?
#
loop_
_entity_poly.entity_id
_entity_poly.type
_entity_poly.pdbx_seq_one_letter_code
_entity_poly.pdbx_strand_id
1 'polypeptide(L)'
;PEVRVFDQDFTQTASFTALNGSFDGGMDVAVGDVDGDGDDEIVVAAGRSGGPMVQVFQGDGTLIAQWFAYAETLRTGVKVAVGDLNGDGKAE
;
A
#
# COMPACT_ATOMS: atom_id res chain seq x y z
N PRO A 1 9.44 7.55 -1.99
CA PRO A 1 8.33 8.13 -2.79
C PRO A 1 7.16 8.49 -1.86
N GLU A 2 6.40 9.55 -2.18
CA GLU A 2 5.38 10.14 -1.28
C GLU A 2 3.97 9.60 -1.59
N VAL A 3 3.21 9.27 -0.55
CA VAL A 3 1.78 8.99 -0.60
C VAL A 3 1.04 10.17 0.02
N ARG A 4 -0.04 10.61 -0.62
CA ARG A 4 -0.93 11.66 -0.11
C ARG A 4 -2.35 11.14 -0.06
N VAL A 5 -3.01 11.36 1.06
CA VAL A 5 -4.39 10.94 1.31
C VAL A 5 -5.26 12.18 1.28
N PHE A 6 -6.38 12.10 0.57
CA PHE A 6 -7.34 13.18 0.43
C PHE A 6 -8.73 12.69 0.86
N ASP A 7 -9.49 13.56 1.52
CA ASP A 7 -10.91 13.32 1.77
C ASP A 7 -11.76 13.57 0.50
N GLN A 8 -13.08 13.41 0.65
CA GLN A 8 -14.06 13.59 -0.42
C GLN A 8 -14.13 15.03 -0.96
N ASP A 9 -13.66 16.00 -0.18
CA ASP A 9 -13.60 17.41 -0.54
C ASP A 9 -12.23 17.80 -1.14
N PHE A 10 -11.36 16.81 -1.39
CA PHE A 10 -9.98 16.97 -1.86
C PHE A 10 -9.07 17.71 -0.87
N THR A 11 -9.41 17.71 0.42
CA THR A 11 -8.51 18.19 1.48
C THR A 11 -7.52 17.10 1.80
N GLN A 12 -6.22 17.44 1.83
CA GLN A 12 -5.20 16.48 2.22
C GLN A 12 -5.30 16.18 3.72
N THR A 13 -5.53 14.92 4.07
CA THR A 13 -5.67 14.45 5.45
C THR A 13 -4.37 13.84 5.99
N ALA A 14 -3.55 13.25 5.13
CA ALA A 14 -2.24 12.69 5.49
C ALA A 14 -1.22 12.80 4.33
N SER A 15 0.07 12.77 4.69
CA SER A 15 1.17 12.55 3.75
C SER A 15 2.31 11.82 4.45
N PHE A 16 2.86 10.81 3.79
CA PHE A 16 3.95 9.99 4.33
C PHE A 16 4.83 9.41 3.21
N THR A 17 6.00 8.89 3.59
CA THR A 17 6.93 8.25 2.66
C THR A 17 6.79 6.73 2.73
N ALA A 18 6.65 6.09 1.58
CA ALA A 18 6.70 4.63 1.43
C ALA A 18 7.95 4.18 0.65
N LEU A 19 8.24 2.87 0.71
CA LEU A 19 9.18 2.12 -0.13
C LEU A 19 10.64 2.59 -0.17
N ASN A 20 11.12 3.19 0.92
CA ASN A 20 12.41 3.90 0.99
C ASN A 20 12.44 5.08 0.01
N GLY A 21 12.62 6.29 0.55
CA GLY A 21 12.48 7.57 -0.17
C GLY A 21 13.25 7.67 -1.49
N SER A 22 14.36 6.93 -1.64
CA SER A 22 15.26 6.97 -2.79
C SER A 22 14.83 6.14 -4.00
N PHE A 23 13.74 5.38 -3.93
CA PHE A 23 13.25 4.57 -5.05
C PHE A 23 12.43 5.39 -6.07
N ASP A 24 12.78 5.31 -7.35
CA ASP A 24 12.21 6.07 -8.46
C ASP A 24 11.38 5.22 -9.46
N GLY A 25 11.30 3.90 -9.26
CA GLY A 25 10.58 2.98 -10.15
C GLY A 25 9.04 3.03 -10.06
N GLY A 26 8.51 4.09 -9.44
CA GLY A 26 7.08 4.28 -9.18
C GLY A 26 6.55 3.37 -8.07
N MET A 27 5.26 3.49 -7.79
CA MET A 27 4.56 2.62 -6.84
C MET A 27 3.22 2.19 -7.42
N ASP A 28 2.72 1.07 -6.93
CA ASP A 28 1.34 0.62 -7.11
C ASP A 28 0.62 0.75 -5.78
N VAL A 29 -0.65 1.18 -5.80
CA VAL A 29 -1.42 1.47 -4.58
C VAL A 29 -2.82 0.86 -4.71
N ALA A 30 -3.28 0.23 -3.65
CA ALA A 30 -4.66 -0.23 -3.45
C ALA A 30 -5.15 0.20 -2.05
N VAL A 31 -6.46 0.25 -1.86
CA VAL A 31 -7.10 0.67 -0.61
C VAL A 31 -8.24 -0.28 -0.27
N GLY A 32 -8.38 -0.63 1.00
CA GLY A 32 -9.47 -1.42 1.56
C GLY A 32 -9.19 -1.85 3.00
N ASP A 33 -10.24 -2.18 3.74
CA ASP A 33 -10.19 -2.75 5.11
C ASP A 33 -9.53 -4.13 5.12
N VAL A 34 -8.19 -4.18 5.20
CA VAL A 34 -7.38 -5.42 5.16
C VAL A 34 -6.99 -5.93 6.54
N ASP A 35 -7.22 -5.16 7.60
CA ASP A 35 -7.05 -5.62 8.97
C ASP A 35 -8.38 -6.03 9.64
N GLY A 36 -9.52 -5.58 9.14
CA GLY A 36 -10.89 -5.97 9.53
C GLY A 36 -11.46 -5.11 10.66
N ASP A 37 -10.96 -3.90 10.85
CA ASP A 37 -11.39 -2.99 11.91
C ASP A 37 -12.50 -2.01 11.49
N GLY A 38 -12.83 -1.99 10.20
CA GLY A 38 -13.88 -1.16 9.60
C GLY A 38 -13.39 0.16 9.01
N ASP A 39 -12.11 0.49 9.14
CA ASP A 39 -11.44 1.58 8.42
C ASP A 39 -10.63 1.00 7.23
N ASP A 40 -10.43 1.80 6.17
CA ASP A 40 -9.66 1.34 5.01
C ASP A 40 -8.15 1.56 5.19
N GLU A 41 -7.35 0.52 4.92
CA GLU A 41 -5.90 0.61 4.86
C GLU A 41 -5.39 0.99 3.46
N ILE A 42 -4.16 1.48 3.42
CA ILE A 42 -3.42 1.82 2.20
C ILE A 42 -2.34 0.76 1.97
N VAL A 43 -2.48 -0.02 0.90
CA VAL A 43 -1.49 -1.03 0.47
C VAL A 43 -0.63 -0.44 -0.64
N VAL A 44 0.68 -0.35 -0.39
CA VAL A 44 1.67 0.19 -1.32
C VAL A 44 2.67 -0.87 -1.72
N ALA A 45 2.93 -0.99 -3.01
CA ALA A 45 3.90 -1.94 -3.55
C ALA A 45 4.89 -1.28 -4.50
N ALA A 46 6.13 -1.77 -4.51
CA ALA A 46 7.14 -1.20 -5.38
C ALA A 46 6.83 -1.46 -6.85
N GLY A 47 6.91 -0.40 -7.67
CA GLY A 47 6.71 -0.46 -9.11
C GLY A 47 7.88 -1.13 -9.86
N ARG A 48 7.87 -0.95 -11.19
CA ARG A 48 8.84 -1.58 -12.10
C ARG A 48 10.28 -1.26 -11.67
N SER A 49 11.18 -2.24 -11.78
CA SER A 49 12.58 -2.15 -11.33
C SER A 49 12.77 -2.13 -9.80
N GLY A 50 11.68 -2.12 -9.03
CA GLY A 50 11.71 -2.25 -7.57
C GLY A 50 11.76 -3.70 -7.10
N GLY A 51 12.23 -3.90 -5.87
CA GLY A 51 12.13 -5.19 -5.17
C GLY A 51 10.67 -5.57 -4.88
N PRO A 52 10.36 -6.81 -4.49
CA PRO A 52 8.97 -7.23 -4.32
C PRO A 52 8.36 -6.79 -2.97
N MET A 53 8.69 -5.58 -2.50
CA MET A 53 8.24 -5.05 -1.22
C MET A 53 6.78 -4.62 -1.30
N VAL A 54 6.00 -5.01 -0.30
CA VAL A 54 4.63 -4.56 -0.01
C VAL A 54 4.63 -3.96 1.40
N GLN A 55 3.97 -2.82 1.56
CA GLN A 55 3.77 -2.13 2.83
C GLN A 55 2.29 -1.80 2.99
N VAL A 56 1.76 -1.96 4.20
CA VAL A 56 0.38 -1.66 4.56
C VAL A 56 0.39 -0.57 5.63
N PHE A 57 -0.37 0.48 5.39
CA PHE A 57 -0.48 1.63 6.25
C PHE A 57 -1.92 1.86 6.66
N GLN A 58 -2.12 2.35 7.86
CA GLN A 58 -3.35 2.98 8.30
C GLN A 58 -3.59 4.29 7.52
N GLY A 59 -4.83 4.80 7.52
CA GLY A 59 -5.20 6.03 6.80
C GLY A 59 -4.42 7.28 7.21
N ASP A 60 -3.84 7.29 8.41
CA ASP A 60 -2.99 8.37 8.93
C ASP A 60 -1.50 8.24 8.51
N GLY A 61 -1.13 7.15 7.83
CA GLY A 61 0.23 6.84 7.40
C GLY A 61 1.04 5.98 8.39
N THR A 62 0.43 5.46 9.46
CA THR A 62 1.07 4.53 10.38
C THR A 62 1.32 3.19 9.68
N LEU A 63 2.57 2.74 9.61
CA LEU A 63 2.93 1.44 9.02
C LEU A 63 2.50 0.30 9.96
N ILE A 64 1.65 -0.61 9.47
CA ILE A 64 1.16 -1.75 10.25
C ILE A 64 1.67 -3.11 9.78
N ALA A 65 2.06 -3.24 8.50
CA ALA A 65 2.69 -4.46 7.99
C ALA A 65 3.65 -4.17 6.83
N GLN A 66 4.67 -5.01 6.67
CA GLN A 66 5.53 -5.00 5.48
C GLN A 66 6.16 -6.36 5.23
N TRP A 67 6.28 -6.76 3.96
CA TRP A 67 6.89 -8.03 3.57
C TRP A 67 7.36 -8.02 2.12
N PHE A 68 8.17 -9.02 1.75
CA PHE A 68 8.50 -9.30 0.35
C PHE A 68 7.52 -10.35 -0.20
N ALA A 69 6.77 -9.99 -1.24
CA ALA A 69 5.79 -10.87 -1.89
C ALA A 69 6.43 -12.02 -2.68
N TYR A 70 7.68 -11.85 -3.10
CA TYR A 70 8.47 -12.82 -3.86
C TYR A 70 9.92 -12.85 -3.35
N ALA A 71 10.78 -13.64 -3.99
CA ALA A 71 12.21 -13.66 -3.68
C ALA A 71 12.82 -12.24 -3.71
N GLU A 72 13.53 -11.87 -2.65
CA GLU A 72 14.05 -10.51 -2.43
C GLU A 72 14.94 -9.99 -3.56
N THR A 73 15.51 -10.87 -4.39
CA THR A 73 16.37 -10.54 -5.53
C THR A 73 15.60 -10.15 -6.79
N LEU A 74 14.28 -10.39 -6.85
CA LEU A 74 13.47 -10.00 -8.01
C LEU A 74 13.33 -8.49 -8.12
N ARG A 75 13.36 -7.97 -9.34
CA ARG A 75 13.26 -6.52 -9.63
C ARG A 75 12.14 -6.21 -10.63
N THR A 76 11.08 -7.01 -10.60
CA THR A 76 9.92 -6.84 -11.49
C THR A 76 8.91 -5.84 -10.96
N GLY A 77 9.02 -5.46 -9.68
CA GLY A 77 7.93 -4.81 -8.95
C GLY A 77 6.79 -5.77 -8.63
N VAL A 78 5.74 -5.22 -8.03
CA VAL A 78 4.50 -5.92 -7.66
C VAL A 78 3.32 -5.05 -8.07
N LYS A 79 2.24 -5.70 -8.52
CA LYS A 79 0.92 -5.10 -8.72
C LYS A 79 -0.01 -5.59 -7.61
N VAL A 80 -0.77 -4.68 -7.02
CA VAL A 80 -1.67 -4.98 -5.91
C VAL A 80 -3.09 -4.55 -6.25
N ALA A 81 -4.04 -5.34 -5.77
CA ALA A 81 -5.47 -5.03 -5.74
C ALA A 81 -6.00 -5.64 -4.45
N VAL A 82 -6.99 -4.98 -3.86
CA VAL A 82 -7.60 -5.36 -2.59
C VAL A 82 -9.11 -5.48 -2.80
N GLY A 83 -9.74 -6.45 -2.14
CA GLY A 83 -11.19 -6.57 -2.11
C GLY A 83 -11.64 -7.74 -1.24
N ASP A 84 -12.89 -7.71 -0.79
CA ASP A 84 -13.52 -8.83 -0.09
C ASP A 84 -13.83 -9.94 -1.12
N LEU A 85 -12.97 -10.95 -1.18
CA LEU A 85 -13.05 -12.06 -2.12
C LEU A 85 -13.77 -13.27 -1.51
N ASN A 86 -13.96 -13.28 -0.19
CA ASN A 86 -14.49 -14.43 0.53
C ASN A 86 -15.91 -14.19 1.11
N GLY A 87 -16.34 -12.93 1.20
CA GLY A 87 -17.64 -12.47 1.70
C GLY A 87 -17.73 -12.29 3.21
N ASP A 88 -16.62 -12.11 3.92
CA ASP A 88 -16.60 -11.93 5.38
C ASP A 88 -16.59 -10.46 5.83
N GLY A 89 -16.58 -9.51 4.88
CA GLY A 89 -16.58 -8.09 5.15
C GLY A 89 -15.20 -7.49 5.39
N LYS A 90 -14.14 -8.31 5.35
CA LYS A 90 -12.74 -7.88 5.34
C LYS A 90 -12.17 -8.10 3.94
N ALA A 91 -11.31 -7.18 3.50
CA ALA A 91 -10.62 -7.32 2.24
C ALA A 91 -9.35 -8.20 2.36
N GLU A 92 -9.04 -8.91 1.27
CA GLU A 92 -7.79 -9.65 1.05
C GLU A 92 -6.78 -8.88 0.20
#